data_AF-A0A356ATH7-F1
#
_entry.id   AF-A0A356ATH7-F1
#
_cell.length_a   1.000
_cell.length_b   1.000
_cell.length_c   1.000
_cell.angle_alpha   90.00
_cell.angle_beta   90.00
_cell.angle_gamma   90.00
#
_symmetry.space_group_name_H-M   'P 1'
#
loop_
_entity.id
_entity.type
_entity.pdbx_description
1 polymer ?
#
loop_
_entity_poly.entity_id
_entity_poly.type
_entity_poly.pdbx_seq_one_letter_code
_entity_poly.pdbx_strand_id
1 'polypeptide(L)'
;MNNEFLPVSKQDMKDRGWDICDFVFVTGDAYVDHSSFGVAIISRVLESRGYKVGIISQPDVNNLQDFMKLGEPRLAFLVTSGNMDSMVNH
;
A
#
# COMPACT_ATOMS: atom_id res chain seq x y z
N MET A 1 0.47 15.81 -10.34
CA MET A 1 0.39 14.51 -9.65
C MET A 1 1.32 13.57 -10.38
N ASN A 2 2.21 12.88 -9.68
CA ASN A 2 3.11 11.93 -10.33
C ASN A 2 2.25 10.73 -10.79
N ASN A 3 2.28 10.40 -12.08
CA ASN A 3 1.42 9.36 -12.66
C ASN A 3 1.98 7.94 -12.45
N GLU A 4 2.97 7.81 -11.57
CA GLU A 4 3.64 6.55 -11.24
C GLU A 4 2.94 5.89 -10.05
N PHE A 5 2.85 4.57 -10.09
CA PHE A 5 2.35 3.75 -8.98
C PHE A 5 3.04 4.07 -7.66
N LEU A 6 2.29 4.01 -6.56
CA LEU A 6 2.83 4.08 -5.21
C LEU A 6 3.80 2.92 -4.96
N PRO A 7 4.82 3.10 -4.10
CA PRO A 7 5.77 2.06 -3.75
C PRO A 7 5.12 0.75 -3.29
N VAL A 8 5.52 -0.35 -3.92
CA VAL A 8 5.16 -1.73 -3.54
C VAL A 8 6.39 -2.54 -3.11
N SER A 9 7.58 -1.96 -3.24
CA SER A 9 8.87 -2.53 -2.87
C SER A 9 9.81 -1.49 -2.25
N LYS A 10 10.88 -1.94 -1.58
CA LYS A 10 11.97 -1.06 -1.12
C LYS A 10 12.70 -0.37 -2.26
N GLN A 11 12.69 -0.95 -3.47
CA GLN A 11 13.33 -0.32 -4.62
C GLN A 11 12.56 0.93 -5.04
N ASP A 12 11.23 0.84 -5.15
CA ASP A 12 10.39 2.00 -5.46
C ASP A 12 10.56 3.13 -4.43
N MET A 13 10.73 2.77 -3.15
CA MET A 13 11.02 3.73 -2.09
C MET A 13 12.37 4.42 -2.33
N LYS A 14 13.43 3.64 -2.62
CA LYS A 14 14.77 4.19 -2.92
C LYS A 14 14.77 5.10 -4.14
N ASP A 15 14.06 4.71 -5.20
CA ASP A 15 13.95 5.50 -6.43
C ASP A 15 13.27 6.85 -6.18
N ARG A 16 12.40 6.94 -5.16
CA ARG A 16 11.78 8.17 -4.67
C ARG A 16 12.61 8.89 -3.58
N GLY A 17 13.76 8.35 -3.17
CA GLY A 17 14.57 8.87 -2.06
C GLY A 17 13.91 8.73 -0.69
N TRP A 18 13.11 7.69 -0.50
CA TRP A 18 12.38 7.42 0.75
C TRP A 18 13.04 6.29 1.53
N ASP A 19 13.43 6.58 2.77
CA ASP A 19 13.89 5.54 3.70
C ASP A 19 12.74 4.89 4.46
N ILE A 20 11.65 5.64 4.68
CA ILE A 20 10.48 5.23 5.47
C ILE A 20 9.18 5.75 4.85
N CYS A 21 8.13 4.94 4.89
CA CYS A 21 6.76 5.36 4.58
C CYS A 21 6.10 6.00 5.81
N ASP A 22 5.23 6.98 5.60
CA ASP A 22 4.36 7.49 6.66
C ASP A 22 3.24 6.48 6.94
N PHE A 23 2.64 5.95 5.88
CA PHE A 23 1.59 4.95 5.93
C PHE A 23 1.94 3.76 5.03
N VAL A 24 1.61 2.56 5.48
CA VAL A 24 1.64 1.35 4.65
C VAL A 24 0.23 0.76 4.60
N PHE A 25 -0.36 0.71 3.41
CA PHE A 25 -1.60 -0.03 3.20
C PHE A 25 -1.30 -1.52 3.09
N VAL A 26 -2.10 -2.33 3.77
CA VAL A 26 -2.13 -3.79 3.57
C VAL A 26 -3.51 -4.13 3.05
N THR A 27 -3.58 -4.68 1.84
CA THR A 27 -4.85 -5.01 1.18
C THR A 27 -4.89 -6.48 0.78
N GLY A 28 -6.01 -7.15 1.05
CA GLY A 28 -6.30 -8.51 0.59
C GLY A 28 -6.64 -8.62 -0.91
N ASP A 29 -6.72 -7.49 -1.60
CA ASP A 29 -7.02 -7.37 -3.03
C ASP A 29 -5.80 -6.89 -3.81
N ALA A 30 -5.80 -7.08 -5.13
CA ALA A 30 -4.74 -6.59 -5.99
C ALA A 30 -4.62 -5.06 -5.90
N TYR A 31 -3.39 -4.54 -5.96
CA TYR A 31 -3.21 -3.10 -6.05
C TYR A 31 -3.53 -2.62 -7.47
N VAL A 32 -4.70 -2.02 -7.63
CA VAL A 32 -5.13 -1.35 -8.85
C VAL A 32 -5.28 0.14 -8.56
N ASP A 33 -4.44 0.96 -9.16
CA ASP A 33 -4.45 2.40 -8.99
C ASP A 33 -5.53 3.06 -9.87
N HIS A 34 -6.79 2.81 -9.51
CA HIS A 34 -7.97 3.27 -10.23
C HIS A 34 -9.01 3.82 -9.26
N SER A 35 -9.78 4.83 -9.68
CA SER A 35 -10.79 5.50 -8.84
C SER A 35 -11.94 4.59 -8.37
N SER A 36 -12.07 3.39 -8.92
CA SER A 36 -13.01 2.36 -8.44
C SER A 36 -12.49 1.59 -7.20
N PHE A 37 -11.25 1.83 -6.77
CA PHE A 37 -10.62 1.16 -5.64
C PHE A 37 -10.45 2.14 -4.49
N GLY A 38 -11.08 1.83 -3.35
CA GLY A 38 -11.02 2.70 -2.16
C GLY A 38 -9.59 2.94 -1.67
N VAL A 39 -8.74 1.89 -1.73
CA VAL A 39 -7.30 1.99 -1.41
C VAL A 39 -6.59 3.02 -2.30
N ALA A 40 -6.88 3.03 -3.61
CA ALA A 40 -6.26 3.99 -4.53
C ALA A 40 -6.71 5.42 -4.21
N ILE A 41 -8.00 5.65 -3.94
CA ILE A 41 -8.50 6.97 -3.57
C ILE A 41 -7.83 7.47 -2.29
N ILE A 42 -7.87 6.69 -1.21
CA ILE A 42 -7.38 7.14 0.10
C ILE A 42 -5.86 7.34 0.06
N SER A 43 -5.12 6.41 -0.55
CA SER A 43 -3.66 6.49 -0.64
C SER A 43 -3.20 7.69 -1.47
N ARG A 44 -3.87 8.00 -2.60
CA ARG A 44 -3.60 9.20 -3.41
C ARG A 44 -4.01 10.49 -2.73
N VAL A 45 -5.08 10.49 -1.94
CA VAL A 45 -5.43 11.65 -1.10
C VAL A 45 -4.32 11.90 -0.07
N LEU A 46 -3.83 10.87 0.63
CA LEU A 46 -2.71 11.02 1.56
C LEU A 46 -1.43 11.51 0.87
N GLU A 47 -1.07 10.93 -0.28
CA GLU A 47 0.08 11.37 -1.09
C GLU A 47 -0.06 12.84 -1.51
N SER A 48 -1.26 13.28 -1.93
CA SER A 48 -1.53 14.68 -2.28
C SER A 48 -1.36 15.66 -1.11
N ARG A 49 -1.39 15.16 0.13
CA ARG A 49 -1.12 15.93 1.35
C ARG A 49 0.35 15.87 1.80
N GLY A 50 1.22 15.26 0.99
CA GLY A 50 2.66 15.17 1.23
C GLY A 50 3.09 13.96 2.06
N TYR A 51 2.19 13.02 2.34
CA TYR A 51 2.55 11.78 3.03
C TYR A 51 3.18 10.76 2.07
N LYS A 52 4.15 10.01 2.55
CA LYS A 52 4.77 8.88 1.87
C LYS A 52 3.92 7.64 2.10
N VAL A 53 3.33 7.10 1.04
CA VAL A 53 2.41 5.95 1.15
C VAL A 53 2.96 4.78 0.36
N GLY A 54 3.04 3.61 0.99
CA GLY A 54 3.37 2.34 0.34
C GLY A 54 2.20 1.36 0.37
N ILE A 55 2.18 0.39 -0.54
CA ILE A 55 1.11 -0.61 -0.67
C ILE A 55 1.69 -2.03 -0.60
N ILE A 56 1.11 -2.86 0.26
CA ILE A 56 1.32 -4.31 0.35
C ILE A 56 0.00 -4.97 -0.07
N SER A 57 -0.07 -5.46 -1.31
CA SER A 57 -1.22 -6.21 -1.81
C SER A 57 -1.01 -7.71 -1.69
N GLN A 58 -2.06 -8.42 -1.30
CA GLN A 58 -2.16 -9.87 -1.21
C GLN A 58 -0.93 -10.53 -0.54
N PRO A 59 -0.54 -10.11 0.67
CA PRO A 59 0.56 -10.77 1.38
C PRO A 59 0.18 -12.21 1.73
N ASP A 60 1.14 -13.14 1.66
CA ASP A 60 0.97 -14.47 2.23
C ASP A 60 0.88 -14.38 3.75
N VAL A 61 -0.27 -14.76 4.31
CA VAL A 61 -0.55 -14.74 5.76
C VAL A 61 0.38 -15.66 6.56
N ASN A 62 1.01 -16.63 5.92
CA ASN A 62 1.97 -17.55 6.53
C ASN A 62 3.40 -17.00 6.48
N ASN A 63 3.64 -15.91 5.75
CA ASN A 63 4.95 -15.31 5.58
C ASN A 63 5.00 -13.89 6.17
N LEU A 64 5.56 -13.78 7.38
CA LEU A 64 5.77 -12.48 8.04
C LEU A 64 6.57 -11.49 7.20
N GLN A 65 7.46 -11.95 6.31
CA GLN A 65 8.28 -11.06 5.49
C GLN A 65 7.45 -10.24 4.50
N ASP A 66 6.31 -10.75 4.04
CA ASP A 66 5.43 -10.04 3.12
C ASP A 66 4.85 -8.77 3.75
N PHE A 67 4.53 -8.83 5.05
CA PHE A 67 4.05 -7.68 5.83
C PHE A 67 5.17 -6.70 6.19
N MET A 68 6.43 -7.15 6.21
CA MET A 68 7.59 -6.34 6.58
C MET A 68 8.34 -5.77 5.38
N LYS A 69 7.92 -6.07 4.14
CA LYS A 69 8.69 -5.75 2.93
C LYS A 69 8.95 -4.25 2.74
N LEU A 70 8.10 -3.37 3.28
CA LEU A 70 8.28 -1.90 3.23
C LEU A 70 8.85 -1.30 4.52
N GLY A 71 9.11 -2.12 5.54
CA GLY A 71 9.53 -1.66 6.86
C GLY A 71 8.38 -1.12 7.73
N GLU A 72 8.72 -0.66 8.93
CA GLU A 72 7.77 -0.05 9.85
C GLU A 72 7.39 1.36 9.36
N PRO A 73 6.09 1.68 9.23
CA PRO A 73 5.64 3.02 8.88
C PRO A 73 5.82 3.99 10.04
N ARG A 74 6.08 5.26 9.75
CA ARG A 74 6.21 6.32 10.77
C ARG A 74 4.90 6.56 11.53
N LEU A 75 3.74 6.38 10.90
CA LEU A 75 2.44 6.68 11.49
C LEU A 75 1.59 5.44 11.72
N ALA A 76 1.27 4.66 10.67
CA ALA A 76 0.39 3.49 10.82
C ALA A 76 0.42 2.52 9.63
N PHE A 77 0.06 1.27 9.92
CA PHE A 77 -0.46 0.34 8.93
C PHE A 77 -1.98 0.56 8.75
N LEU A 78 -2.44 0.59 7.50
CA LEU A 78 -3.85 0.74 7.14
C LEU A 78 -4.33 -0.54 6.47
N VAL A 79 -5.10 -1.36 7.17
CA VAL A 79 -5.48 -2.71 6.73
C VAL A 79 -6.90 -2.74 6.18
N THR A 80 -7.10 -3.40 5.04
CA THR A 80 -8.42 -3.60 4.41
C THR A 80 -8.47 -4.93 3.66
N SER A 81 -9.65 -5.55 3.56
CA SER A 81 -9.85 -6.72 2.70
C SER A 81 -9.85 -6.36 1.19
N GLY A 82 -9.96 -5.08 0.86
CA GLY A 82 -10.05 -4.58 -0.52
C GLY A 82 -11.49 -4.38 -0.99
N ASN A 83 -11.73 -4.44 -2.30
CA ASN A 83 -13.06 -4.19 -2.86
C ASN A 83 -13.97 -5.42 -2.84
N MET A 84 -13.38 -6.61 -2.88
CA MET A 84 -14.12 -7.86 -2.79
C MET A 84 -14.33 -8.25 -1.33
N ASP A 85 -15.52 -8.79 -1.06
CA ASP A 85 -15.85 -9.36 0.23
C ASP A 85 -14.94 -10.58 0.51
N SER A 86 -14.43 -10.68 1.73
CA SER A 86 -13.51 -11.76 2.13
C SER A 86 -14.14 -13.16 2.08
N MET A 87 -15.47 -13.26 2.03
CA MET A 87 -16.19 -14.53 1.87
C MET A 87 -16.25 -15.02 0.42
N VAL A 88 -15.75 -14.22 -0.54
CA VAL A 88 -15.83 -14.51 -1.99
C VAL A 88 -14.45 -14.76 -2.61
N ASN A 89 -13.36 -14.41 -1.93
CA ASN A 89 -12.00 -14.56 -2.43
C ASN A 89 -11.38 -15.89 -1.95
N HIS A 90 -10.91 -16.74 -2.87
CA HIS A 90 -10.26 -18.04 -2.62
C HIS A 90 -8.75 -17.97 -2.80
#